data_AF-A0A7L2T5I8-F1
#
_entry.id   AF-A0A7L2T5I8-F1
#
_cell.length_a   1.000
_cell.length_b   1.000
_cell.length_c   1.000
_cell.angle_alpha   90.00
_cell.angle_beta   90.00
_cell.angle_gamma   90.00
#
_symmetry.space_group_name_H-M   'P 1'
#
loop_
_entity.id
_entity.type
_entity.pdbx_description
1 polymer ?
#
loop_
_entity_poly.entity_id
_entity_poly.type
_entity_poly.pdbx_seq_one_letter_code
_entity_poly.pdbx_strand_id
1 'polypeptide(L)'
;MAQSVVYADLKFAAGPPCTIPDDDDSPYENVPLEPVTAAPSPGGPRHDACGCSSLAARWTRRWRVPTALLAAGLLLLLLLLVAIVALGACYWQVTHSLQETSREHMAEQGHLSQELQAREQSLEQTQLELAWTREELQRAWRKYNITQLELESRNAELGHAQLELAVLQEEMQVVQGKLNTSERTVSSLRACVNTDCCPRGWVLYRSKCLFISVVEKTWQESQQDCTGKSAQLLFIDNESQL
;
A
#
# COMPACT_ATOMS: atom_id res chain seq x y z
N MET A 1 18.29 -2.75 11.40
CA MET A 1 18.91 -1.55 12.00
C MET A 1 17.79 -0.58 12.30
N ALA A 2 17.49 -0.40 13.59
CA ALA A 2 16.34 0.35 14.07
C ALA A 2 16.65 1.85 14.10
N GLN A 3 15.74 2.70 13.60
CA GLN A 3 15.80 4.15 13.82
C GLN A 3 14.85 4.50 14.95
N SER A 4 15.42 4.89 16.09
CA SER A 4 14.72 5.49 17.23
C SER A 4 14.45 6.96 16.93
N VAL A 5 13.19 7.39 17.03
CA VAL A 5 12.83 8.81 17.03
C VAL A 5 12.35 9.19 18.42
N VAL A 6 13.09 10.08 19.05
CA VAL A 6 12.79 10.69 20.35
C VAL A 6 11.83 11.85 20.09
N TYR A 7 10.62 11.77 20.62
CA TYR A 7 9.67 12.90 20.63
C TYR A 7 9.98 13.79 21.84
N ALA A 8 10.23 15.08 21.61
CA ALA A 8 10.30 16.08 22.65
C ALA A 8 8.91 16.69 22.85
N ASP A 9 8.38 16.53 24.07
CA ASP A 9 7.10 17.08 24.51
C ASP A 9 7.38 18.43 25.19
N LEU A 10 6.87 19.53 24.62
CA LEU A 10 7.00 20.88 25.19
C LEU A 10 5.67 21.29 25.82
N LYS A 11 5.56 21.11 27.13
CA LYS A 11 4.51 21.69 27.97
C LYS A 11 4.84 23.15 28.28
N PHE A 12 3.95 24.07 27.92
CA PHE A 12 3.94 25.42 28.48
C PHE A 12 2.87 25.52 29.58
N ALA A 13 3.33 25.89 30.77
CA ALA A 13 2.49 26.20 31.92
C ALA A 13 1.84 27.58 31.76
N ALA A 14 0.58 27.68 32.17
CA ALA A 14 -0.16 28.94 32.26
C ALA A 14 0.39 29.78 33.42
N GLY A 15 0.75 31.04 33.12
CA GLY A 15 1.00 32.09 34.11
C GLY A 15 -0.13 33.13 34.11
N PRO A 16 -0.39 33.83 35.23
CA PRO A 16 -1.52 34.74 35.39
C PRO A 16 -1.29 36.09 34.67
N PRO A 17 -2.36 36.84 34.35
CA PRO A 17 -2.27 38.06 33.57
C PRO A 17 -1.96 39.25 34.48
N CYS A 18 -0.96 40.05 34.12
CA CYS A 18 -0.79 41.37 34.71
C CYS A 18 -0.39 42.39 33.63
N THR A 19 -1.29 43.36 33.48
CA THR A 19 -1.03 44.80 33.38
C THR A 19 -0.15 45.31 32.24
N ILE A 20 -0.86 45.96 31.31
CA ILE A 20 -0.45 47.09 30.49
C ILE A 20 0.38 48.11 31.29
N PRO A 21 1.47 48.62 30.70
CA PRO A 21 1.81 50.05 30.68
C PRO A 21 1.72 50.54 29.22
N ASP A 22 0.75 51.38 28.88
CA ASP A 22 0.87 52.84 28.85
C ASP A 22 2.16 53.29 28.15
N ASP A 23 2.07 53.44 26.82
CA ASP A 23 2.82 54.46 26.09
C ASP A 23 1.79 55.39 25.44
N ASP A 24 1.73 56.56 26.04
CA ASP A 24 0.97 57.75 25.70
C ASP A 24 1.75 58.52 24.63
N ASP A 25 1.18 58.69 23.44
CA ASP A 25 1.60 59.76 22.51
C ASP A 25 0.33 60.38 21.90
N SER A 26 -0.12 61.46 22.52
CA SER A 26 -1.21 62.32 22.07
C SER A 26 -0.69 63.36 21.08
N PRO A 27 -1.50 63.80 20.10
CA PRO A 27 -1.80 65.23 20.11
C PRO A 27 -3.21 65.60 19.58
N TYR A 28 -4.04 66.23 20.41
CA TYR A 28 -4.61 67.60 20.24
C TYR A 28 -5.83 67.84 21.16
N GLU A 29 -5.54 68.60 22.22
CA GLU A 29 -6.24 69.77 22.79
C GLU A 29 -7.79 69.96 22.76
N ASN A 30 -8.28 70.22 23.98
CA ASN A 30 -9.21 71.28 24.43
C ASN A 30 -10.71 71.00 24.62
N VAL A 31 -11.12 70.87 25.89
CA VAL A 31 -12.32 71.50 26.50
C VAL A 31 -12.03 71.81 28.00
N PRO A 32 -12.53 72.92 28.58
CA PRO A 32 -11.98 73.58 29.77
C PRO A 32 -12.62 73.16 31.11
N LEU A 33 -11.88 73.40 32.20
CA LEU A 33 -12.37 73.40 33.59
C LEU A 33 -11.78 74.59 34.37
N GLU A 34 -12.64 75.52 34.76
CA GLU A 34 -12.44 76.39 35.94
C GLU A 34 -12.85 75.62 37.23
N PRO A 35 -12.67 76.13 38.49
CA PRO A 35 -12.14 77.43 38.95
C PRO A 35 -11.15 77.32 40.14
N VAL A 36 -10.62 78.46 40.65
CA VAL A 36 -10.72 78.89 42.08
C VAL A 36 -9.91 80.19 42.35
N THR A 37 -10.66 81.20 42.82
CA THR A 37 -10.42 82.39 43.69
C THR A 37 -9.03 83.01 43.92
N ALA A 38 -8.92 84.35 43.78
CA ALA A 38 -8.74 85.31 44.90
C ALA A 38 -8.74 86.80 44.41
N ALA A 39 -9.35 87.70 45.20
CA ALA A 39 -9.41 89.16 45.06
C ALA A 39 -8.16 89.84 45.73
N PRO A 40 -7.90 91.19 45.75
CA PRO A 40 -8.85 92.33 45.93
C PRO A 40 -8.57 93.71 45.25
N SER A 41 -9.61 94.56 45.16
CA SER A 41 -9.69 96.06 45.23
C SER A 41 -8.89 96.98 44.27
N PRO A 42 -9.35 98.24 43.95
CA PRO A 42 -9.73 99.28 44.93
C PRO A 42 -10.88 100.28 44.56
N GLY A 43 -11.42 100.96 45.60
CA GLY A 43 -11.74 102.41 45.61
C GLY A 43 -13.10 102.92 45.06
N GLY A 44 -14.01 103.36 45.95
CA GLY A 44 -15.29 104.05 45.66
C GLY A 44 -15.16 105.56 45.33
N PRO A 45 -16.12 106.48 45.66
CA PRO A 45 -17.48 106.31 46.25
C PRO A 45 -18.60 107.20 45.63
N ARG A 46 -19.88 107.00 46.02
CA ARG A 46 -20.82 108.00 46.63
C ARG A 46 -22.33 107.74 46.37
N HIS A 47 -23.08 107.68 47.49
CA HIS A 47 -24.37 108.35 47.82
C HIS A 47 -25.57 108.26 46.85
N ASP A 48 -26.82 107.95 47.23
CA ASP A 48 -27.51 107.82 48.51
C ASP A 48 -28.73 106.90 48.32
N ALA A 49 -29.07 106.12 49.34
CA ALA A 49 -30.38 105.52 49.52
C ALA A 49 -31.01 106.12 50.77
N CYS A 50 -32.27 106.54 50.68
CA CYS A 50 -33.12 106.73 51.84
C CYS A 50 -34.56 106.34 51.49
N GLY A 51 -35.11 105.39 52.25
CA GLY A 51 -36.52 105.41 52.66
C GLY A 51 -37.54 104.60 51.85
N CYS A 52 -37.67 103.32 52.24
CA CYS A 52 -38.87 102.51 52.48
C CYS A 52 -40.23 102.91 51.86
N SER A 53 -40.96 101.92 51.32
CA SER A 53 -42.26 101.46 51.88
C SER A 53 -42.83 100.20 51.21
N SER A 54 -43.45 99.39 52.07
CA SER A 54 -44.64 98.56 51.85
C SER A 54 -44.56 97.30 50.97
N LEU A 55 -44.64 96.17 51.69
CA LEU A 55 -45.55 95.04 51.46
C LEU A 55 -46.40 95.13 50.18
N ALA A 56 -46.16 94.22 49.23
CA ALA A 56 -47.21 93.73 48.36
C ALA A 56 -46.95 92.29 47.89
N ALA A 57 -47.99 91.48 48.08
CA ALA A 57 -48.35 90.39 47.18
C ALA A 57 -47.49 89.13 47.18
N ARG A 58 -47.59 88.42 48.31
CA ARG A 58 -47.59 86.96 48.40
C ARG A 58 -48.75 86.34 47.59
N TRP A 59 -48.72 86.37 46.26
CA TRP A 59 -49.78 85.79 45.40
C TRP A 59 -49.30 85.23 44.03
N THR A 60 -48.12 84.61 43.95
CA THR A 60 -47.63 83.97 42.69
C THR A 60 -47.29 82.48 42.82
N ARG A 61 -47.86 81.78 43.82
CA ARG A 61 -47.46 80.40 44.16
C ARG A 61 -48.53 79.30 43.90
N ARG A 62 -49.65 79.59 43.24
CA ARG A 62 -50.71 78.58 42.98
C ARG A 62 -50.78 78.08 41.52
N TRP A 63 -50.31 78.85 40.54
CA TRP A 63 -50.38 78.51 39.09
C TRP A 63 -49.04 78.11 38.44
N ARG A 64 -47.93 78.09 39.19
CA ARG A 64 -46.61 77.62 38.69
C ARG A 64 -46.42 76.11 38.75
N VAL A 65 -47.25 75.40 39.53
CA VAL A 65 -47.16 73.95 39.72
C VAL A 65 -47.59 73.16 38.48
N PRO A 66 -48.73 73.44 37.82
CA PRO A 66 -49.13 72.69 36.63
C PRO A 66 -48.23 72.96 35.42
N THR A 67 -47.74 74.19 35.23
CA THR A 67 -46.78 74.52 34.16
C THR A 67 -45.41 73.89 34.39
N ALA A 68 -44.94 73.83 35.64
CA ALA A 68 -43.71 73.11 36.00
C ALA A 68 -43.83 71.59 35.81
N LEU A 69 -45.00 70.99 36.07
CA LEU A 69 -45.25 69.56 35.83
C LEU A 69 -45.29 69.22 34.33
N LEU A 70 -45.91 70.07 33.51
CA LEU A 70 -45.88 69.91 32.05
C LEU A 70 -44.46 70.05 31.49
N ALA A 71 -43.69 71.02 32.00
CA ALA A 71 -42.29 71.19 31.64
C ALA A 71 -41.43 69.98 32.07
N ALA A 72 -41.67 69.43 33.28
CA ALA A 72 -40.99 68.23 33.77
C ALA A 72 -41.37 66.97 32.96
N GLY A 73 -42.64 66.84 32.55
CA GLY A 73 -43.12 65.76 31.68
C GLY A 73 -42.52 65.82 30.28
N LEU A 74 -42.44 67.03 29.69
CA LEU A 74 -41.73 67.26 28.41
C LEU A 74 -40.24 66.94 28.54
N LEU A 75 -39.59 67.31 29.65
CA LEU A 75 -38.19 67.02 29.90
C LEU A 75 -37.94 65.51 30.06
N LEU A 76 -38.81 64.79 30.78
CA LEU A 76 -38.75 63.33 30.87
C LEU A 76 -38.94 62.65 29.50
N LEU A 77 -39.89 63.14 28.69
CA LEU A 77 -40.10 62.65 27.33
C LEU A 77 -38.85 62.85 26.46
N LEU A 78 -38.23 64.04 26.53
CA LEU A 78 -36.98 64.32 25.81
C LEU A 78 -35.85 63.40 26.26
N LEU A 79 -35.69 63.15 27.56
CA LEU A 79 -34.69 62.20 28.07
C LEU A 79 -34.94 60.77 27.58
N LEU A 80 -36.20 60.33 27.53
CA LEU A 80 -36.55 59.00 27.01
C LEU A 80 -36.25 58.88 25.51
N LEU A 81 -36.54 59.93 24.72
CA LEU A 81 -36.21 59.95 23.30
C LEU A 81 -34.69 59.87 23.07
N VAL A 82 -33.90 60.61 23.84
CA VAL A 82 -32.43 60.54 23.77
C VAL A 82 -31.94 59.14 24.14
N ALA A 83 -32.50 58.51 25.18
CA ALA A 83 -32.14 57.14 25.57
C ALA A 83 -32.44 56.11 24.47
N ILE A 84 -33.60 56.22 23.80
CA ILE A 84 -33.99 55.31 22.71
C ILE A 84 -33.05 55.48 21.50
N VAL A 85 -32.71 56.72 21.13
CA VAL A 85 -31.78 56.98 20.02
C VAL A 85 -30.38 56.46 20.36
N ALA A 86 -29.92 56.65 21.59
CA ALA A 86 -28.64 56.13 22.05
C ALA A 86 -28.60 54.59 22.02
N LEU A 87 -29.65 53.93 22.51
CA LEU A 87 -29.78 52.47 22.44
C LEU A 87 -29.84 51.96 20.99
N GLY A 88 -30.56 52.66 20.11
CA GLY A 88 -30.61 52.34 18.68
C GLY A 88 -29.24 52.45 18.01
N ALA A 89 -28.48 53.50 18.34
CA ALA A 89 -27.11 53.68 17.86
C ALA A 89 -26.18 52.58 18.38
N CYS A 90 -26.24 52.24 19.67
CA CYS A 90 -25.47 51.14 20.25
C CYS A 90 -25.83 49.79 19.63
N TYR A 91 -27.11 49.51 19.43
CA TYR A 91 -27.57 48.27 18.82
C TYR A 91 -27.12 48.15 17.36
N TRP A 92 -27.24 49.25 16.59
CA TRP A 92 -26.73 49.32 15.23
C TRP A 92 -25.22 49.08 15.17
N GLN A 93 -24.45 49.71 16.06
CA GLN A 93 -22.99 49.56 16.16
C GLN A 93 -22.59 48.10 16.44
N VAL A 94 -23.22 47.45 17.41
CA VAL A 94 -22.93 46.06 17.78
C VAL A 94 -23.34 45.09 16.67
N THR A 95 -24.51 45.32 16.05
CA THR A 95 -24.98 44.49 14.93
C THR A 95 -24.03 44.60 13.74
N HIS A 96 -23.55 45.81 13.43
CA HIS A 96 -22.57 46.03 12.37
C HIS A 96 -21.23 45.35 12.68
N SER A 97 -20.72 45.50 13.90
CA SER A 97 -19.48 44.87 14.35
C SER A 97 -19.56 43.33 14.33
N LEU A 98 -20.69 42.75 14.74
CA LEU A 98 -20.97 41.32 14.62
C LEU A 98 -21.03 40.88 13.15
N GLN A 99 -21.55 41.73 12.26
CA GLN A 99 -21.67 41.40 10.85
C GLN A 99 -20.33 41.46 10.12
N GLU A 100 -19.41 42.34 10.52
CA GLU A 100 -18.03 42.37 10.02
C GLU A 100 -17.24 41.14 10.46
N THR A 101 -17.24 40.82 11.76
CA THR A 101 -16.57 39.60 12.28
C THR A 101 -17.15 38.31 11.69
N SER A 102 -18.46 38.26 11.47
CA SER A 102 -19.09 37.13 10.78
C SER A 102 -18.64 36.99 9.32
N ARG A 103 -18.38 38.09 8.60
CA ARG A 103 -17.87 38.04 7.23
C ARG A 103 -16.44 37.52 7.16
N GLU A 104 -15.60 37.93 8.09
CA GLU A 104 -14.21 37.44 8.19
C GLU A 104 -14.20 35.94 8.46
N HIS A 105 -14.96 35.47 9.45
CA HIS A 105 -15.08 34.04 9.72
C HIS A 105 -15.71 33.23 8.59
N MET A 106 -16.69 33.78 7.85
CA MET A 106 -17.24 33.11 6.67
C MET A 106 -16.21 32.98 5.54
N ALA A 107 -15.33 33.96 5.36
CA ALA A 107 -14.25 33.90 4.38
C ALA A 107 -13.19 32.87 4.78
N GLU A 108 -12.77 32.85 6.05
CA GLU A 108 -11.82 31.86 6.58
C GLU A 108 -12.40 30.44 6.57
N GLN A 109 -13.65 30.27 6.97
CA GLN A 109 -14.34 28.98 6.94
C GLN A 109 -14.51 28.51 5.50
N GLY A 110 -14.85 29.42 4.57
CA GLY A 110 -14.86 29.14 3.14
C GLY A 110 -13.51 28.65 2.63
N HIS A 111 -12.43 29.37 2.96
CA HIS A 111 -11.07 29.00 2.59
C HIS A 111 -10.65 27.64 3.15
N LEU A 112 -10.83 27.41 4.46
CA LEU A 112 -10.46 26.14 5.10
C LEU A 112 -11.30 24.98 4.54
N SER A 113 -12.60 25.21 4.29
CA SER A 113 -13.47 24.19 3.68
C SER A 113 -12.99 23.83 2.27
N GLN A 114 -12.55 24.81 1.49
CA GLN A 114 -12.01 24.60 0.15
C GLN A 114 -10.68 23.85 0.19
N GLU A 115 -9.79 24.16 1.14
CA GLU A 115 -8.52 23.46 1.31
C GLU A 115 -8.73 22.00 1.75
N LEU A 116 -9.68 21.75 2.66
CA LEU A 116 -10.08 20.41 3.06
C LEU A 116 -10.67 19.63 1.88
N GLN A 117 -11.57 20.23 1.10
CA GLN A 117 -12.12 19.59 -0.10
C GLN A 117 -11.03 19.27 -1.12
N ALA A 118 -10.06 20.17 -1.34
CA ALA A 118 -8.94 19.92 -2.24
C ALA A 118 -8.02 18.80 -1.74
N ARG A 119 -7.76 18.75 -0.42
CA ARG A 119 -7.01 17.65 0.24
C ARG A 119 -7.74 16.32 0.12
N GLU A 120 -9.04 16.33 0.35
CA GLU A 120 -9.90 15.14 0.26
C GLU A 120 -9.92 14.60 -1.17
N GLN A 121 -10.16 15.46 -2.16
CA GLN A 121 -10.08 15.11 -3.58
C GLN A 121 -8.70 14.55 -3.96
N SER A 122 -7.62 15.16 -3.47
CA SER A 122 -6.27 14.67 -3.70
C SER A 122 -6.06 13.28 -3.07
N LEU A 123 -6.54 13.05 -1.85
CA LEU A 123 -6.48 11.74 -1.21
C LEU A 123 -7.29 10.70 -1.97
N GLU A 124 -8.51 11.01 -2.38
CA GLU A 124 -9.35 10.13 -3.19
C GLU A 124 -8.67 9.77 -4.51
N GLN A 125 -8.07 10.75 -5.19
CA GLN A 125 -7.31 10.50 -6.42
C GLN A 125 -6.14 9.54 -6.16
N THR A 126 -5.34 9.76 -5.11
CA THR A 126 -4.22 8.87 -4.79
C THR A 126 -4.68 7.46 -4.42
N GLN A 127 -5.83 7.32 -3.76
CA GLN A 127 -6.39 6.01 -3.43
C GLN A 127 -6.82 5.25 -4.69
N LEU A 128 -7.44 5.93 -5.65
CA LEU A 128 -7.82 5.34 -6.92
C LEU A 128 -6.59 4.92 -7.73
N GLU A 129 -5.55 5.77 -7.79
CA GLU A 129 -4.28 5.43 -8.45
C GLU A 129 -3.60 4.22 -7.79
N LEU A 130 -3.59 4.15 -6.46
CA LEU A 130 -3.07 2.99 -5.71
C LEU A 130 -3.90 1.72 -5.94
N ALA A 131 -5.22 1.82 -5.98
CA ALA A 131 -6.10 0.69 -6.27
C ALA A 131 -5.84 0.15 -7.68
N TRP A 132 -5.78 1.04 -8.67
CA TRP A 132 -5.49 0.69 -10.05
C TRP A 132 -4.12 0.02 -10.21
N THR A 133 -3.05 0.63 -9.67
CA THR A 133 -1.69 0.08 -9.74
C THR A 133 -1.58 -1.26 -9.02
N ARG A 134 -2.30 -1.45 -7.91
CA ARG A 134 -2.37 -2.73 -7.21
C ARG A 134 -3.02 -3.82 -8.07
N GLU A 135 -4.09 -3.51 -8.79
CA GLU A 135 -4.73 -4.45 -9.70
C GLU A 135 -3.83 -4.82 -10.89
N GLU A 136 -3.13 -3.85 -11.46
CA GLU A 136 -2.15 -4.10 -12.52
C GLU A 136 -1.02 -5.01 -12.04
N LEU A 137 -0.47 -4.75 -10.86
CA LEU A 137 0.56 -5.59 -10.27
C LEU A 137 0.04 -7.00 -9.98
N GLN A 138 -1.18 -7.13 -9.45
CA GLN A 138 -1.81 -8.44 -9.23
C GLN A 138 -2.06 -9.19 -10.55
N ARG A 139 -2.42 -8.49 -11.63
CA ARG A 139 -2.55 -9.07 -12.97
C ARG A 139 -1.19 -9.55 -13.50
N ALA A 140 -0.15 -8.72 -13.38
CA ALA A 140 1.19 -9.09 -13.79
C ALA A 140 1.73 -10.29 -12.99
N TRP A 141 1.52 -10.30 -11.67
CA TRP A 141 1.92 -11.41 -10.81
C TRP A 141 1.19 -12.70 -11.14
N ARG A 142 -0.13 -12.65 -11.38
CA ARG A 142 -0.90 -13.83 -11.83
C ARG A 142 -0.36 -14.39 -13.14
N LYS A 143 -0.10 -13.52 -14.12
CA LYS A 143 0.47 -13.93 -15.40
C LYS A 143 1.83 -14.58 -15.22
N TYR A 144 2.70 -13.94 -14.42
CA TYR A 144 4.01 -14.50 -14.09
C TYR A 144 3.89 -15.89 -13.43
N ASN A 145 3.02 -16.03 -12.42
CA ASN A 145 2.83 -17.28 -11.70
C ASN A 145 2.32 -18.40 -12.64
N ILE A 146 1.36 -18.11 -13.51
CA ILE A 146 0.88 -19.06 -14.53
C ILE A 146 2.04 -19.47 -15.46
N THR A 147 2.80 -18.50 -15.98
CA THR A 147 3.93 -18.81 -16.87
C THR A 147 5.04 -19.61 -16.17
N GLN A 148 5.24 -19.41 -14.86
CA GLN A 148 6.18 -20.20 -14.07
C GLN A 148 5.71 -21.65 -13.93
N LEU A 149 4.44 -21.87 -13.57
CA LEU A 149 3.86 -23.21 -13.49
C LEU A 149 3.90 -23.95 -14.83
N GLU A 150 3.63 -23.25 -15.94
CA GLU A 150 3.78 -23.80 -17.29
C GLU A 150 5.23 -24.22 -17.56
N LEU A 151 6.21 -23.39 -17.19
CA LEU A 151 7.63 -23.70 -17.36
C LEU A 151 8.05 -24.92 -16.53
N GLU A 152 7.58 -25.01 -15.28
CA GLU A 152 7.84 -26.16 -14.40
C GLU A 152 7.23 -27.44 -14.96
N SER A 153 5.99 -27.40 -15.46
CA SER A 153 5.34 -28.53 -16.13
C SER A 153 6.11 -28.98 -17.37
N ARG A 154 6.54 -28.03 -18.22
CA ARG A 154 7.36 -28.33 -19.39
C ARG A 154 8.72 -28.91 -19.03
N ASN A 155 9.32 -28.43 -17.95
CA ASN A 155 10.59 -28.95 -17.47
C ASN A 155 10.43 -30.40 -16.94
N ALA A 156 9.33 -30.70 -16.25
CA ALA A 156 9.00 -32.06 -15.85
C ALA A 156 8.75 -32.98 -17.06
N GLU A 157 8.00 -32.53 -18.06
CA GLU A 157 7.80 -33.25 -19.33
C GLU A 157 9.14 -33.55 -20.03
N LEU A 158 10.02 -32.56 -20.12
CA LEU A 158 11.37 -32.72 -20.69
C LEU A 158 12.20 -33.71 -19.88
N GLY A 159 12.13 -33.67 -18.55
CA GLY A 159 12.79 -34.64 -17.67
C GLY A 159 12.30 -36.07 -17.90
N HIS A 160 10.99 -36.27 -18.06
CA HIS A 160 10.42 -37.57 -18.40
C HIS A 160 10.89 -38.07 -19.77
N ALA A 161 10.84 -37.22 -20.80
CA ALA A 161 11.29 -37.57 -22.14
C ALA A 161 12.80 -37.90 -22.18
N GLN A 162 13.61 -37.20 -21.39
CA GLN A 162 15.04 -37.51 -21.24
C GLN A 162 15.27 -38.87 -20.59
N LEU A 163 14.50 -39.20 -19.55
CA LEU A 163 14.60 -40.51 -18.89
C LEU A 163 14.18 -41.64 -19.84
N GLU A 164 13.09 -41.47 -20.57
CA GLU A 164 12.62 -42.45 -21.57
C GLU A 164 13.67 -42.67 -22.67
N LEU A 165 14.29 -41.59 -23.16
CA LEU A 165 15.37 -41.69 -24.13
C LEU A 165 16.60 -42.42 -23.56
N ALA A 166 16.94 -42.19 -22.29
CA ALA A 166 18.05 -42.88 -21.64
C ALA A 166 17.79 -44.39 -21.49
N VAL A 167 16.56 -44.78 -21.11
CA VAL A 167 16.15 -46.20 -21.03
C VAL A 167 16.19 -46.84 -22.41
N LEU A 168 15.63 -46.19 -23.42
CA LEU A 168 15.65 -46.70 -24.80
C LEU A 168 17.07 -46.85 -25.32
N GLN A 169 17.97 -45.92 -24.99
CA GLN A 169 19.38 -45.98 -25.34
C GLN A 169 20.08 -47.18 -24.67
N GLU A 170 19.78 -47.47 -23.39
CA GLU A 170 20.30 -48.64 -22.69
C GLU A 170 19.78 -49.95 -23.30
N GLU A 171 18.47 -50.04 -23.58
CA GLU A 171 17.89 -51.21 -24.23
C GLU A 171 18.52 -51.47 -25.60
N MET A 172 18.76 -50.41 -26.38
CA MET A 172 19.44 -50.52 -27.67
C MET A 172 20.88 -51.04 -27.52
N GLN A 173 21.63 -50.58 -26.50
CA GLN A 173 22.97 -51.12 -26.23
C GLN A 173 22.93 -52.60 -25.86
N VAL A 174 21.95 -53.03 -25.07
CA VAL A 174 21.77 -54.45 -24.69
C VAL A 174 21.45 -55.29 -25.93
N VAL A 175 20.50 -54.84 -26.76
CA VAL A 175 20.12 -55.53 -28.00
C VAL A 175 21.31 -55.60 -28.96
N GLN A 176 22.05 -54.50 -29.14
CA GLN A 176 23.26 -54.47 -29.97
C GLN A 176 24.33 -55.43 -29.45
N GLY A 177 24.54 -55.50 -28.13
CA GLY A 177 25.46 -56.45 -27.51
C GLY A 177 25.05 -57.91 -27.75
N LYS A 178 23.76 -58.21 -27.64
CA LYS A 178 23.22 -59.55 -27.96
C LYS A 178 23.40 -59.89 -29.44
N LEU A 179 23.12 -58.95 -30.34
CA LEU A 179 23.32 -59.13 -31.79
C LEU A 179 24.78 -59.42 -32.11
N ASN A 180 25.71 -58.61 -31.62
CA ASN A 180 27.15 -58.82 -31.82
C ASN A 180 27.61 -60.20 -31.29
N THR A 181 27.05 -60.65 -30.17
CA THR A 181 27.37 -61.97 -29.59
C THR A 181 26.84 -63.10 -30.46
N SER A 182 25.59 -62.98 -30.92
CA SER A 182 25.00 -63.94 -31.86
C SER A 182 25.72 -63.95 -33.21
N GLU A 183 26.18 -62.80 -33.69
CA GLU A 183 26.94 -62.70 -34.93
C GLU A 183 28.28 -63.43 -34.80
N ARG A 184 28.98 -63.29 -33.66
CA ARG A 184 30.21 -64.04 -33.39
C ARG A 184 29.96 -65.54 -33.32
N THR A 185 28.89 -66.00 -32.67
CA THR A 185 28.58 -67.43 -32.60
C THR A 185 28.22 -67.98 -33.97
N VAL A 186 27.41 -67.28 -34.76
CA VAL A 186 27.09 -67.65 -36.15
C VAL A 186 28.34 -67.66 -37.02
N SER A 187 29.22 -66.67 -36.89
CA SER A 187 30.48 -66.61 -37.65
C SER A 187 31.42 -67.75 -37.30
N SER A 188 31.53 -68.10 -36.01
CA SER A 188 32.31 -69.25 -35.54
C SER A 188 31.73 -70.58 -36.04
N LEU A 189 30.42 -70.75 -35.97
CA LEU A 189 29.74 -71.93 -36.52
C LEU A 189 29.93 -72.03 -38.04
N ARG A 190 29.82 -70.90 -38.77
CA ARG A 190 30.05 -70.84 -40.22
C ARG A 190 31.52 -71.12 -40.59
N ALA A 191 32.47 -70.64 -39.80
CA ALA A 191 33.88 -70.99 -39.98
C ALA A 191 34.07 -72.51 -39.89
N CYS A 192 33.34 -73.18 -38.99
CA CYS A 192 33.33 -74.65 -38.95
C CYS A 192 32.61 -75.36 -40.08
N VAL A 193 31.77 -74.66 -40.86
CA VAL A 193 31.20 -75.19 -42.11
C VAL A 193 32.20 -75.06 -43.26
N ASN A 194 33.06 -74.03 -43.23
CA ASN A 194 33.97 -73.70 -44.33
C ASN A 194 35.43 -74.16 -44.13
N THR A 195 35.80 -74.62 -42.94
CA THR A 195 37.13 -75.18 -42.61
C THR A 195 36.98 -76.54 -41.96
N ASP A 196 37.95 -77.45 -42.16
CA ASP A 196 37.94 -78.84 -41.69
C ASP A 196 37.87 -78.95 -40.15
N CYS A 197 36.68 -78.75 -39.56
CA CYS A 197 36.44 -78.85 -38.11
C CYS A 197 36.46 -80.29 -37.58
N CYS A 198 36.68 -81.27 -38.44
CA CYS A 198 36.80 -82.68 -38.06
C CYS A 198 38.24 -83.17 -38.14
N PRO A 199 38.66 -84.08 -37.24
CA PRO A 199 39.96 -84.74 -37.33
C PRO A 199 40.11 -85.47 -38.67
N ARG A 200 41.34 -85.65 -39.15
CA ARG A 200 41.60 -86.37 -40.40
C ARG A 200 40.96 -87.76 -40.38
N GLY A 201 40.25 -88.11 -41.45
CA GLY A 201 39.53 -89.39 -41.57
C GLY A 201 38.09 -89.39 -41.04
N TRP A 202 37.57 -88.22 -40.60
CA TRP A 202 36.19 -88.02 -40.20
C TRP A 202 35.46 -87.13 -41.20
N VAL A 203 34.16 -87.38 -41.41
CA VAL A 203 33.30 -86.64 -42.34
C VAL A 203 32.39 -85.70 -41.54
N LEU A 204 32.37 -84.41 -41.89
CA LEU A 204 31.45 -83.45 -41.28
C LEU A 204 30.05 -83.59 -41.91
N TYR A 205 29.04 -83.86 -41.10
CA TYR A 205 27.63 -83.86 -41.50
C TYR A 205 26.77 -83.13 -40.46
N ARG A 206 26.05 -82.09 -40.88
CA ARG A 206 25.20 -81.24 -40.00
C ARG A 206 25.89 -80.86 -38.67
N SER A 207 27.13 -80.38 -38.76
CA SER A 207 27.97 -79.98 -37.60
C SER A 207 28.38 -81.13 -36.65
N LYS A 208 28.26 -82.39 -37.07
CA LYS A 208 28.78 -83.56 -36.36
C LYS A 208 29.88 -84.24 -37.18
N CYS A 209 30.94 -84.69 -36.53
CA CYS A 209 31.97 -85.49 -37.18
C CYS A 209 31.59 -86.97 -37.11
N LEU A 210 31.49 -87.61 -38.27
CA LEU A 210 31.17 -89.03 -38.43
C LEU A 210 32.40 -89.81 -38.85
N PHE A 211 32.66 -90.93 -38.18
CA PHE A 211 33.72 -91.86 -38.55
C PHE A 211 33.09 -93.10 -39.17
N ILE A 212 33.50 -93.43 -40.39
CA ILE A 212 33.02 -94.61 -41.11
C ILE A 212 34.16 -95.64 -41.09
N SER A 213 33.98 -96.73 -40.35
CA SER A 213 34.94 -97.84 -40.34
C SER A 213 34.92 -98.54 -41.69
N VAL A 214 36.09 -98.70 -42.31
CA VAL A 214 36.27 -99.52 -43.52
C VAL A 214 36.28 -101.03 -43.22
N VAL A 215 36.35 -101.39 -41.92
CA VAL A 215 36.37 -102.78 -41.45
C VAL A 215 35.02 -103.13 -40.85
N GLU A 216 34.43 -104.23 -41.30
CA GLU A 216 33.21 -104.80 -40.72
C GLU A 216 33.49 -105.30 -39.30
N LYS A 217 32.65 -104.90 -38.35
CA LYS A 217 32.73 -105.27 -36.94
C LYS A 217 31.34 -105.65 -36.44
N THR A 218 31.28 -106.50 -35.43
CA THR A 218 30.01 -106.75 -34.73
C THR A 218 29.56 -105.50 -33.99
N TRP A 219 28.29 -105.45 -33.58
CA TRP A 219 27.73 -104.29 -32.88
C TRP A 219 28.53 -103.95 -31.60
N GLN A 220 28.89 -104.96 -30.81
CA GLN A 220 29.63 -104.79 -29.56
C GLN A 220 31.07 -104.29 -29.80
N GLU A 221 31.75 -104.83 -30.82
CA GLU A 221 33.08 -104.38 -31.22
C GLU A 221 33.05 -102.95 -31.79
N SER A 222 31.99 -102.59 -32.51
CA SER A 222 31.80 -101.25 -33.05
C SER A 222 31.58 -100.23 -31.93
N GLN A 223 30.80 -100.59 -30.91
CA GLN A 223 30.59 -99.77 -29.73
C GLN A 223 31.90 -99.54 -28.96
N GLN A 224 32.71 -100.60 -28.75
CA GLN A 224 34.02 -100.50 -28.11
C GLN A 224 35.00 -99.65 -28.92
N ASP A 225 35.03 -99.81 -30.25
CA ASP A 225 35.88 -99.02 -31.15
C ASP A 225 35.51 -97.53 -31.14
N CYS A 226 34.22 -97.19 -31.20
CA CYS A 226 33.76 -95.81 -31.04
C CYS A 226 34.18 -95.25 -29.68
N THR A 227 33.97 -96.01 -28.60
CA THR A 227 34.34 -95.59 -27.24
C THR A 227 35.85 -95.35 -27.12
N GLY A 228 36.67 -96.23 -27.71
CA GLY A 228 38.13 -96.08 -27.76
C GLY A 228 38.61 -94.87 -28.55
N LYS A 229 37.83 -94.42 -29.54
CA LYS A 229 38.07 -93.19 -30.31
C LYS A 229 37.45 -91.94 -29.67
N SER A 230 36.97 -92.03 -28.42
CA SER A 230 36.26 -90.96 -27.72
C SER A 230 34.99 -90.49 -28.46
N ALA A 231 34.31 -91.41 -29.12
CA ALA A 231 33.08 -91.18 -29.88
C ALA A 231 31.96 -92.14 -29.46
N GLN A 232 30.74 -91.84 -29.88
CA GLN A 232 29.57 -92.68 -29.63
C GLN A 232 29.15 -93.38 -30.92
N LEU A 233 28.74 -94.64 -30.80
CA LEU A 233 28.19 -95.40 -31.92
C LEU A 233 26.89 -94.72 -32.40
N LEU A 234 26.83 -94.38 -33.69
CA LEU A 234 25.64 -93.76 -34.28
C LEU A 234 24.51 -94.78 -34.36
N PHE A 235 23.36 -94.44 -33.78
CA PHE A 235 22.12 -95.19 -33.90
C PHE A 235 21.11 -94.32 -34.66
N ILE A 236 20.59 -94.83 -35.78
CA ILE A 236 19.59 -94.14 -36.61
C ILE A 236 18.24 -94.76 -36.30
N ASP A 237 17.37 -94.04 -35.61
CA ASP A 237 16.02 -94.47 -35.24
C ASP A 237 14.93 -93.98 -36.21
N ASN A 238 15.24 -92.99 -37.07
CA ASN A 238 14.28 -92.37 -38.00
C ASN A 238 14.94 -91.85 -39.29
N GLU A 239 14.22 -91.91 -40.41
CA GLU A 239 14.66 -91.48 -41.76
C GLU A 239 15.07 -89.99 -41.85
N SER A 240 14.63 -89.14 -40.91
CA SER A 240 14.96 -87.71 -40.89
C SER A 240 16.40 -87.38 -40.45
N GLN A 241 17.17 -88.39 -40.02
CA GLN A 241 18.55 -88.24 -39.53
C GLN A 241 19.62 -88.59 -40.57
N LEU A 242 19.22 -89.13 -41.73
CA LEU A 242 20.03 -89.17 -42.95
C LEU A 242 19.91 -87.86 -43.74
#